data_AF-A0A412YMS2-F1
#
_entry.id   AF-A0A412YMS2-F1
#
_cell.length_a   1.000
_cell.length_b   1.000
_cell.length_c   1.000
_cell.angle_alpha   90.00
_cell.angle_beta   90.00
_cell.angle_gamma   90.00
#
_symmetry.space_group_name_H-M   'P 1'
#
loop_
_entity.id
_entity.type
_entity.pdbx_description
1 polymer ?
#
loop_
_entity_poly.entity_id
_entity_poly.type
_entity_poly.pdbx_seq_one_letter_code
_entity_poly.pdbx_strand_id
1 'polypeptide(L)' 'MEGIIMKDNKQVVVFFKALDSMFVKMNKIVDNSRPPLNGERYITDKELAQWLKISRRTLQEYRNNGMLPSYQLGGKILY' A
#
# COMPACT_ATOMS: atom_id res chain seq x y z
N MET A 1 -16.69 -40.51 8.65
CA MET A 1 -17.21 -39.91 7.40
C MET A 1 -17.16 -38.41 7.57
N GLU A 2 -16.21 -37.75 6.94
CA GLU A 2 -16.17 -36.29 6.89
C GLU A 2 -17.42 -35.80 6.15
N GLY A 3 -18.28 -35.06 6.85
CA GLY A 3 -19.57 -34.63 6.35
C GLY A 3 -19.41 -33.66 5.19
N ILE A 4 -19.97 -34.01 4.05
CA ILE A 4 -19.98 -33.19 2.83
C ILE A 4 -20.61 -31.83 3.16
N ILE A 5 -19.81 -30.76 3.03
CA ILE A 5 -20.27 -29.39 3.22
C ILE A 5 -21.10 -28.98 2.00
N MET A 6 -22.42 -29.01 2.14
CA MET A 6 -23.37 -28.48 1.14
C MET A 6 -23.49 -26.96 1.25
N LYS A 7 -23.80 -26.28 0.14
CA LYS A 7 -23.80 -24.80 -0.02
C LYS A 7 -24.79 -24.07 0.90
N ASP A 8 -25.78 -24.82 1.36
CA ASP A 8 -26.95 -24.48 2.16
C ASP A 8 -26.76 -24.82 3.65
N ASN A 9 -25.58 -25.33 4.02
CA ASN A 9 -25.17 -25.39 5.42
C ASN A 9 -25.17 -23.97 6.01
N LYS A 10 -25.96 -23.78 7.08
CA LYS A 10 -26.13 -22.48 7.76
C LYS A 10 -24.79 -21.83 8.11
N GLN A 11 -23.76 -22.61 8.47
CA GLN A 11 -22.44 -22.08 8.79
C GLN A 11 -21.74 -21.50 7.55
N VAL A 12 -21.87 -22.16 6.40
CA VAL A 12 -21.31 -21.71 5.12
C VAL A 12 -22.01 -20.42 4.67
N VAL A 13 -23.35 -20.37 4.76
CA VAL A 13 -24.13 -19.19 4.40
C VAL A 13 -23.78 -17.98 5.28
N VAL A 14 -23.64 -18.20 6.60
CA VAL A 14 -23.24 -17.14 7.54
C VAL A 14 -21.83 -16.65 7.25
N PHE A 15 -20.90 -17.56 6.94
CA PHE A 15 -19.53 -17.21 6.57
C PHE A 15 -19.46 -16.33 5.32
N PHE A 16 -20.15 -16.72 4.24
CA PHE A 16 -20.16 -15.91 3.02
C PHE A 16 -20.84 -14.54 3.21
N LYS A 17 -21.91 -14.46 4.01
CA LYS A 17 -22.51 -13.15 4.38
C LYS A 17 -21.54 -12.26 5.15
N ALA A 18 -20.70 -12.84 6.02
CA ALA A 18 -19.67 -12.10 6.74
C ALA A 18 -18.58 -11.58 5.78
N LEU A 19 -18.18 -12.38 4.80
CA LEU A 19 -17.24 -11.96 3.74
C LEU A 19 -17.82 -10.82 2.90
N ASP A 20 -19.06 -10.91 2.44
CA ASP A 20 -19.71 -9.84 1.66
C ASP A 20 -19.77 -8.55 2.47
N SER A 21 -20.13 -8.65 3.76
CA SER A 21 -20.18 -7.50 4.67
C SER A 21 -18.80 -6.88 4.88
N MET A 22 -17.74 -7.70 4.94
CA MET A 22 -16.37 -7.23 5.03
C MET A 22 -15.94 -6.51 3.74
N PHE A 23 -16.29 -7.07 2.59
CA PHE A 23 -15.97 -6.49 1.29
C PHE A 23 -16.63 -5.12 1.10
N VAL A 24 -17.91 -4.99 1.45
CA VAL A 24 -18.62 -3.69 1.43
C VAL A 24 -17.93 -2.67 2.33
N LYS A 25 -17.51 -3.07 3.54
CA LYS A 25 -16.80 -2.18 4.47
C LYS A 25 -15.43 -1.77 3.93
N MET A 26 -14.69 -2.69 3.32
CA MET A 26 -13.39 -2.39 2.71
C MET A 26 -13.53 -1.42 1.55
N ASN A 27 -14.50 -1.62 0.65
CA ASN A 27 -14.73 -0.68 -0.45
C ASN A 27 -15.10 0.71 0.08
N LYS A 28 -15.95 0.79 1.11
CA LYS A 28 -16.27 2.07 1.74
C LYS A 28 -15.06 2.76 2.38
N ILE A 29 -14.07 2.00 2.86
CA ILE A 29 -12.81 2.55 3.37
C ILE A 29 -11.96 3.07 2.21
N VAL A 30 -11.86 2.32 1.11
CA VAL A 30 -11.09 2.72 -0.08
C VAL A 30 -11.70 3.97 -0.71
N ASP A 31 -13.02 4.00 -0.94
CA ASP A 31 -13.74 5.12 -1.54
C ASP A 31 -13.64 6.41 -0.70
N ASN A 32 -13.65 6.28 0.63
CA ASN A 32 -13.51 7.41 1.55
C ASN A 32 -12.07 7.75 1.90
N SER A 33 -11.11 6.87 1.57
CA SER A 33 -9.71 7.17 1.73
C SER A 33 -9.31 8.12 0.61
N ARG A 34 -8.89 9.32 0.99
CA ARG A 34 -8.14 10.20 0.10
C ARG A 34 -6.68 10.00 0.44
N PRO A 35 -6.01 8.96 -0.07
CA PRO A 35 -4.60 8.75 0.21
C PRO A 35 -3.83 10.00 -0.22
N PRO A 36 -2.83 10.43 0.56
CA PRO A 36 -1.98 11.54 0.15
C PRO A 36 -1.37 11.24 -1.23
N LEU A 37 -1.25 12.28 -2.05
CA LEU A 37 -0.67 12.20 -3.40
C LEU A 37 -1.45 11.29 -4.36
N ASN A 38 -2.79 11.35 -4.34
CA ASN A 38 -3.67 10.60 -5.23
C ASN A 38 -3.45 9.07 -5.23
N GLY A 39 -2.94 8.52 -4.13
CA GLY A 39 -2.70 7.07 -4.01
C GLY A 39 -1.36 6.60 -4.59
N GLU A 40 -0.54 7.52 -5.10
CA GLU A 40 0.82 7.19 -5.47
C GLU A 40 1.69 7.01 -4.22
N ARG A 41 2.44 5.91 -4.19
CA ARG A 41 3.37 5.61 -3.11
C ARG A 41 4.75 6.12 -3.49
N TYR A 42 5.11 7.24 -2.92
CA TYR A 42 6.46 7.80 -3.04
C TYR A 42 7.41 7.09 -2.09
N ILE A 43 8.66 6.98 -2.53
CA ILE A 43 9.73 6.37 -1.76
C ILE A 43 10.48 7.49 -1.05
N THR A 44 10.62 7.36 0.26
CA THR A 44 11.44 8.31 1.02
C THR A 44 12.92 8.03 0.80
N ASP A 45 13.74 9.06 1.00
CA ASP A 45 15.20 8.96 0.93
C ASP A 45 15.80 7.85 1.84
N LYS A 46 15.12 7.51 2.95
CA LYS A 46 15.52 6.39 3.81
C LYS A 46 15.23 5.03 3.15
N GLU A 47 14.05 4.87 2.57
CA GLU A 47 13.65 3.61 1.92
C GLU A 47 14.47 3.37 0.65
N LEU A 48 14.68 4.41 -0.16
CA LEU A 48 15.47 4.29 -1.38
C LEU A 48 16.94 3.93 -1.07
N ALA A 49 17.52 4.51 -0.01
CA ALA A 49 18.88 4.19 0.43
C ALA A 49 19.01 2.71 0.81
N GLN A 50 18.01 2.17 1.51
CA GLN A 50 17.98 0.76 1.88
C GLN A 50 17.85 -0.16 0.67
N TRP A 51 17.00 0.19 -0.30
CA TRP A 51 16.81 -0.59 -1.51
C TRP A 51 18.05 -0.63 -2.39
N LEU A 52 18.67 0.53 -2.60
CA LEU A 52 19.88 0.66 -3.41
C LEU A 52 21.15 0.24 -2.66
N LYS A 53 21.06 -0.01 -1.35
CA LYS A 53 22.20 -0.34 -0.46
C LYS A 53 23.31 0.71 -0.50
N ILE A 54 22.93 1.98 -0.63
CA ILE A 54 23.84 3.12 -0.64
C ILE A 54 23.56 4.04 0.55
N SER A 55 24.53 4.90 0.86
CA SER A 55 24.33 5.90 1.90
C SER A 55 23.34 6.98 1.43
N ARG A 56 22.68 7.65 2.38
CA ARG A 56 21.84 8.83 2.08
C ARG A 56 22.65 9.97 1.46
N ARG A 57 23.95 10.06 1.77
CA ARG A 57 24.87 11.03 1.15
C ARG A 57 25.10 10.73 -0.33
N THR A 58 25.23 9.46 -0.70
CA THR A 58 25.34 9.02 -2.10
C THR A 58 24.06 9.32 -2.87
N LEU A 59 22.88 9.11 -2.27
CA LEU A 59 21.60 9.52 -2.87
C LEU A 59 21.52 11.04 -3.10
N GLN A 60 22.05 11.83 -2.18
CA GLN A 60 22.11 13.27 -2.34
C GLN A 60 23.01 13.67 -3.52
N GLU A 61 24.16 13.00 -3.69
CA GLU A 61 25.02 13.20 -4.86
C GLU A 61 24.31 12.85 -6.17
N TYR A 62 23.56 11.73 -6.22
CA TYR A 62 22.79 11.35 -7.40
C TYR A 62 21.69 12.36 -7.76
N ARG A 63 21.02 12.95 -6.77
CA ARG A 63 20.09 14.07 -7.01
C ARG A 63 20.81 15.31 -7.53
N ASN A 64 21.90 15.70 -6.88
CA ASN A 64 22.65 16.90 -7.26
C ASN A 64 23.21 16.79 -8.69
N ASN A 65 23.61 15.58 -9.09
CA ASN A 65 24.11 15.29 -10.43
C ASN A 65 22.99 15.05 -11.46
N GLY A 66 21.71 15.16 -11.07
CA GLY A 66 20.56 14.95 -11.96
C GLY A 66 20.34 13.50 -12.38
N MET A 67 21.01 12.54 -11.75
CA MET A 67 20.88 11.10 -12.07
C MET A 67 19.57 10.50 -11.54
N LEU A 68 19.06 11.03 -10.43
CA LEU A 68 17.79 10.61 -9.84
C LEU A 68 16.83 11.80 -9.75
N PRO A 69 15.67 11.76 -10.43
CA PRO A 69 14.63 12.76 -10.26
C PRO A 69 14.05 12.65 -8.85
N SER A 70 13.66 13.79 -8.29
CA SER A 70 13.08 13.85 -6.96
C SER A 70 12.15 15.04 -6.80
N TYR A 71 11.15 14.88 -5.96
CA TYR A 71 10.21 15.93 -5.59
C TYR A 71 10.44 16.35 -4.14
N GLN A 72 10.48 17.66 -3.90
CA GLN A 72 10.55 18.21 -2.55
C GLN A 72 9.15 18.67 -2.12
N LEU A 73 8.59 18.00 -1.12
CA LEU A 73 7.26 18.29 -0.58
C LEU A 73 7.34 18.49 0.93
N GLY A 74 7.05 19.71 1.40
CA GLY A 74 7.03 20.02 2.84
C GLY A 74 8.37 19.74 3.55
N GLY A 75 9.49 19.94 2.87
CA GLY A 75 10.83 19.66 3.41
C GLY A 75 11.26 18.19 3.37
N LYS A 76 10.40 17.28 2.87
CA LYS A 76 10.76 15.89 2.61
C LYS A 76 11.10 15.70 1.13
N ILE A 77 12.10 14.86 0.89
CA ILE A 77 12.46 14.41 -0.46
C ILE A 77 11.73 13.10 -0.72
N LEU A 78 10.99 13.09 -1.82
CA LEU A 78 10.23 11.98 -2.33
C LEU A 78 10.79 11.60 -3.70
N TYR A 79 10.91 10.31 -3.92
CA TYR A 79 11.27 9.70 -5.19
C TYR A 79 10.07 8.93 -5.74
#